data_AF-A0A5C7PPD4-F1
#
_entry.id   AF-A0A5C7PPD4-F1
#
_cell.length_a   1.000
_cell.length_b   1.000
_cell.length_c   1.000
_cell.angle_alpha   90.00
_cell.angle_beta   90.00
_cell.angle_gamma   90.00
#
_symmetry.space_group_name_H-M   'P 1'
#
loop_
_entity.id
_entity.type
_entity.pdbx_description
1 polymer ?
#
loop_
_entity_poly.entity_id
_entity_poly.type
_entity_poly.pdbx_seq_one_letter_code
_entity_poly.pdbx_strand_id
1 'polypeptide(L)'
;ASDAGSDVIMVMSGASGYGEVLSDVQAASIGAADLRLANTIGYRANDLLMIGSNGECLISQVSAAKTPCAGQIGAATATTLCGPLLPLAGAYFTSTGTHTSLAALNASDPAFTFTLGNPTNGNPPEFTLLGVGANSTLFRHDLLLTNGAPPASEPVSEGVRVLRAVYGIDTNADGILDAWQSPGAVGWDGATLMNGSALSNQRLGQIVAVRVGLVLRSALIEKEVQPGVPVAPANLTLFGDLPAANQITVDLNAAGENRNQRHRVIELTVPLRNILMQS
;
A
#
# COMPACT_ATOMS: atom_id res chain seq x y z
N ALA A 1 11.06 -6.95 7.77
CA ALA A 1 11.37 -8.06 6.86
C ALA A 1 10.46 -9.24 7.21
N SER A 2 10.16 -10.08 6.23
CA SER A 2 9.44 -11.34 6.41
C SER A 2 10.33 -12.40 7.08
N ASP A 3 9.73 -13.51 7.55
CA ASP A 3 10.46 -14.63 8.16
C ASP A 3 11.50 -15.27 7.22
N ALA A 4 11.30 -15.19 5.90
CA ALA A 4 12.28 -15.64 4.90
C ALA A 4 13.38 -14.60 4.62
N GLY A 5 13.41 -13.49 5.36
CA GLY A 5 14.36 -12.40 5.20
C GLY A 5 14.09 -11.51 3.99
N SER A 6 12.98 -11.69 3.26
CA SER A 6 12.54 -10.81 2.15
C SER A 6 11.90 -9.52 2.67
N ASP A 7 11.81 -8.52 1.80
CA ASP A 7 11.11 -7.28 2.14
C ASP A 7 9.60 -7.53 2.22
N VAL A 8 8.88 -6.60 2.85
CA VAL A 8 7.41 -6.63 2.95
C VAL A 8 6.90 -5.35 2.31
N ILE A 9 5.95 -5.48 1.38
CA ILE A 9 5.31 -4.34 0.71
C ILE A 9 3.94 -4.14 1.35
N MET A 10 3.67 -2.91 1.78
CA MET A 10 2.34 -2.50 2.21
C MET A 10 1.61 -1.88 1.02
N VAL A 11 0.43 -2.39 0.70
CA VAL A 11 -0.40 -1.92 -0.40
C VAL A 11 -1.75 -1.50 0.13
N MET A 12 -2.18 -0.30 -0.23
CA MET A 12 -3.51 0.20 0.02
C MET A 12 -4.15 0.57 -1.31
N SER A 13 -5.37 0.11 -1.55
CA SER A 13 -6.12 0.42 -2.77
C SER A 13 -7.56 0.80 -2.44
N GLY A 14 -8.09 1.75 -3.21
CA GLY A 14 -9.50 2.11 -3.17
C GLY A 14 -10.32 1.19 -4.06
N ALA A 15 -11.52 0.85 -3.61
CA ALA A 15 -12.47 0.00 -4.34
C ALA A 15 -13.90 0.58 -4.37
N SER A 16 -14.09 1.90 -4.16
CA SER A 16 -15.42 2.54 -4.18
C SER A 16 -16.17 2.50 -5.53
N GLY A 17 -15.46 2.27 -6.64
CA GLY A 17 -16.03 2.15 -7.98
C GLY A 17 -16.35 3.49 -8.66
N TYR A 18 -15.81 4.61 -8.15
CA TYR A 18 -15.99 5.96 -8.69
C TYR A 18 -14.67 6.71 -8.92
N GLY A 19 -13.69 6.02 -9.52
CA GLY A 19 -12.42 6.61 -9.94
C GLY A 19 -11.40 6.84 -8.82
N GLU A 20 -11.74 6.51 -7.57
CA GLU A 20 -10.88 6.60 -6.37
C GLU A 20 -10.04 7.88 -6.31
N VAL A 21 -10.64 9.01 -6.68
CA VAL A 21 -9.93 10.30 -6.66
C VAL A 21 -10.05 10.90 -5.27
N LEU A 22 -8.94 11.47 -4.79
CA LEU A 22 -8.93 12.26 -3.57
C LEU A 22 -9.97 13.37 -3.67
N SER A 23 -10.78 13.50 -2.62
CA SER A 23 -11.70 14.62 -2.49
C SER A 23 -11.20 15.56 -1.42
N ASP A 24 -11.07 16.83 -1.77
CA ASP A 24 -10.68 17.87 -0.83
C ASP A 24 -11.78 18.05 0.23
N VAL A 25 -11.35 18.06 1.48
CA VAL A 25 -12.19 18.41 2.61
C VAL A 25 -12.15 19.93 2.74
N GLN A 26 -13.33 20.55 2.86
CA GLN A 26 -13.41 22.00 3.04
C GLN A 26 -12.65 22.39 4.32
N ALA A 27 -11.84 23.45 4.25
CA ALA A 27 -11.03 23.90 5.39
C ALA A 27 -11.90 24.14 6.63
N ALA A 28 -11.41 23.72 7.80
CA ALA A 28 -12.06 23.86 9.10
C ALA A 28 -13.51 23.32 9.17
N SER A 29 -13.82 22.29 8.37
CA SER A 29 -15.18 21.72 8.26
C SER A 29 -15.34 20.28 8.77
N ILE A 30 -14.30 19.70 9.36
CA ILE A 30 -14.35 18.38 9.98
C ILE A 30 -14.96 18.52 11.38
N GLY A 31 -16.18 18.00 11.54
CA GLY A 31 -16.88 17.92 12.80
C GLY A 31 -16.51 16.66 13.61
N ALA A 32 -17.24 16.45 14.72
CA ALA A 32 -17.00 15.30 15.59
C ALA A 32 -17.40 13.96 14.95
N ALA A 33 -18.32 13.97 13.98
CA ALA A 33 -18.85 12.79 13.29
C ALA A 33 -19.30 13.13 11.85
N ASP A 34 -18.71 14.16 11.26
CA ASP A 34 -18.98 14.55 9.89
C ASP A 34 -17.80 15.33 9.31
N LEU A 35 -17.80 15.48 7.99
CA LEU A 35 -16.90 16.39 7.29
C LEU A 35 -17.63 17.00 6.10
N ARG A 36 -17.13 18.12 5.56
CA ARG A 36 -17.71 18.73 4.35
C ARG A 36 -16.78 18.61 3.15
N LEU A 37 -17.35 18.16 2.03
CA LEU A 37 -16.71 18.07 0.72
C LEU A 37 -17.36 19.07 -0.24
N ALA A 38 -16.82 19.23 -1.45
CA ALA A 38 -17.54 19.96 -2.50
C ALA A 38 -18.92 19.34 -2.80
N ASN A 39 -18.98 18.01 -2.83
CA ASN A 39 -20.20 17.20 -2.85
C ASN A 39 -19.89 15.80 -2.33
N THR A 40 -20.93 15.04 -1.99
CA THR A 40 -20.77 13.66 -1.47
C THR A 40 -21.18 12.59 -2.48
N ILE A 41 -21.10 12.90 -3.78
CA ILE A 41 -21.29 11.92 -4.85
C ILE A 41 -20.10 10.95 -4.81
N GLY A 42 -20.36 9.67 -5.05
CA GLY A 42 -19.34 8.61 -4.99
C GLY A 42 -19.28 7.89 -3.65
N TYR A 43 -19.55 8.59 -2.54
CA TYR A 43 -19.64 8.00 -1.21
C TYR A 43 -20.97 7.27 -1.01
N ARG A 44 -20.91 6.05 -0.47
CA ARG A 44 -22.07 5.23 -0.13
C ARG A 44 -22.15 4.99 1.37
N ALA A 45 -23.35 4.66 1.84
CA ALA A 45 -23.55 4.18 3.20
C ALA A 45 -22.60 2.99 3.48
N ASN A 46 -21.94 3.02 4.63
CA ASN A 46 -20.97 2.03 5.11
C ASN A 46 -19.61 2.00 4.39
N ASP A 47 -19.31 2.90 3.46
CA ASP A 47 -17.97 2.97 2.87
C ASP A 47 -16.93 3.27 3.94
N LEU A 48 -15.81 2.56 3.89
CA LEU A 48 -14.59 2.94 4.60
C LEU A 48 -13.85 3.99 3.79
N LEU A 49 -13.35 5.00 4.49
CA LEU A 49 -12.51 6.03 3.92
C LEU A 49 -11.33 6.31 4.84
N MET A 50 -10.27 6.83 4.23
CA MET A 50 -9.18 7.48 4.91
C MET A 50 -9.41 9.00 4.84
N ILE A 51 -9.11 9.69 5.94
CA ILE A 51 -9.02 11.15 6.01
C ILE A 51 -7.58 11.45 6.37
N GLY A 52 -6.89 12.27 5.58
CA GLY A 52 -5.47 12.55 5.79
C GLY A 52 -5.10 14.01 5.63
N SER A 53 -4.00 14.38 6.26
CA SER A 53 -3.34 15.68 6.11
C SER A 53 -1.92 15.59 6.67
N ASN A 54 -0.96 16.29 6.06
CA ASN A 54 0.42 16.44 6.58
C ASN A 54 1.12 15.12 6.94
N GLY A 55 0.92 14.07 6.15
CA GLY A 55 1.52 12.74 6.37
C GLY A 55 0.82 11.89 7.44
N GLU A 56 -0.18 12.43 8.12
CA GLU A 56 -1.01 11.72 9.09
C GLU A 56 -2.36 11.35 8.48
N CYS A 57 -2.94 10.23 8.94
CA CYS A 57 -4.24 9.78 8.45
C CYS A 57 -5.06 9.04 9.51
N LEU A 58 -6.38 9.03 9.32
CA LEU A 58 -7.35 8.34 10.14
C LEU A 58 -8.32 7.56 9.23
N ILE A 59 -8.57 6.30 9.57
CA ILE A 59 -9.61 5.51 8.92
C ILE A 59 -10.96 5.79 9.60
N SER A 60 -11.98 6.02 8.79
CA SER A 60 -13.33 6.29 9.24
C SER A 60 -14.36 5.58 8.35
N GLN A 61 -15.62 5.66 8.73
CA GLN A 61 -16.72 5.01 8.03
C GLN A 61 -17.85 5.99 7.76
N VAL A 62 -18.36 5.99 6.53
CA VAL A 62 -19.57 6.71 6.16
C VAL A 62 -20.76 6.10 6.86
N SER A 63 -21.55 6.94 7.53
CA SER A 63 -22.74 6.51 8.26
C SER A 63 -23.71 5.73 7.37
N ALA A 64 -24.27 4.64 7.91
CA ALA A 64 -25.35 3.90 7.29
C ALA A 64 -26.59 4.77 6.98
N ALA A 65 -26.74 5.90 7.69
CA ALA A 65 -27.83 6.86 7.49
C ALA A 65 -27.63 7.77 6.28
N LYS A 66 -26.49 7.71 5.58
CA LYS A 66 -26.27 8.51 4.37
C LYS A 66 -27.29 8.09 3.29
N THR A 67 -28.12 9.03 2.88
CA THR A 67 -29.04 8.84 1.76
C THR A 67 -28.27 8.78 0.43
N PRO A 68 -28.59 7.81 -0.47
CA PRO A 68 -27.99 7.75 -1.80
C PRO A 68 -28.25 9.01 -2.63
N CYS A 69 -27.28 9.37 -3.47
CA CYS A 69 -27.37 10.52 -4.37
C CYS A 69 -28.17 10.19 -5.63
N ALA A 70 -28.91 11.17 -6.17
CA ALA A 70 -29.48 11.06 -7.50
C ALA A 70 -28.37 10.80 -8.55
N GLY A 71 -28.58 9.81 -9.43
CA GLY A 71 -27.59 9.42 -10.44
C GLY A 71 -26.48 8.48 -9.94
N GLN A 72 -26.52 8.06 -8.67
CA GLN A 72 -25.59 7.06 -8.15
C GLN A 72 -25.92 5.66 -8.70
N ILE A 73 -24.93 5.02 -9.33
CA ILE A 73 -24.92 3.60 -9.71
C ILE A 73 -25.27 2.75 -8.47
N GLY A 74 -26.28 1.90 -8.61
CA GLY A 74 -26.85 1.10 -7.53
C GLY A 74 -27.99 1.77 -6.77
N ALA A 75 -28.33 3.02 -7.08
CA ALA A 75 -29.43 3.77 -6.47
C ALA A 75 -30.28 4.48 -7.54
N ALA A 76 -30.77 3.74 -8.53
CA ALA A 76 -31.47 4.28 -9.71
C ALA A 76 -32.74 5.10 -9.39
N THR A 77 -33.34 4.91 -8.21
CA THR A 77 -34.54 5.63 -7.75
C THR A 77 -34.24 6.79 -6.82
N ALA A 78 -32.97 7.08 -6.53
CA ALA A 78 -32.61 8.20 -5.67
C ALA A 78 -32.92 9.55 -6.36
N THR A 79 -33.60 10.43 -5.65
CA THR A 79 -33.93 11.79 -6.12
C THR A 79 -33.20 12.88 -5.32
N THR A 80 -32.39 12.49 -4.34
CA THR A 80 -31.73 13.40 -3.41
C THR A 80 -30.51 14.04 -4.07
N LEU A 81 -30.49 15.37 -4.11
CA LEU A 81 -29.27 16.13 -4.41
C LEU A 81 -28.29 15.99 -3.24
N CYS A 82 -27.10 15.47 -3.51
CA CYS A 82 -26.09 15.28 -2.47
C CYS A 82 -25.39 16.58 -2.15
N GLY A 83 -25.66 17.09 -0.94
CA GLY A 83 -24.96 18.22 -0.36
C GLY A 83 -23.52 17.90 0.05
N PRO A 84 -22.84 18.89 0.66
CA PRO A 84 -21.43 18.79 1.03
C PRO A 84 -21.18 17.91 2.26
N LEU A 85 -22.20 17.70 3.11
CA LEU A 85 -22.04 17.02 4.39
C LEU A 85 -21.94 15.50 4.22
N LEU A 86 -20.82 14.92 4.64
CA LEU A 86 -20.60 13.48 4.73
C LEU A 86 -20.70 13.04 6.19
N PRO A 87 -21.80 12.39 6.61
CA PRO A 87 -21.92 11.88 7.97
C PRO A 87 -21.04 10.65 8.16
N LEU A 88 -20.35 10.58 9.29
CA LEU A 88 -19.46 9.48 9.69
C LEU A 88 -20.07 8.75 10.89
N ALA A 89 -20.15 7.42 10.81
CA ALA A 89 -20.61 6.55 11.89
C ALA A 89 -20.36 5.08 11.55
N GLY A 90 -20.57 4.19 12.51
CA GLY A 90 -20.53 2.75 12.30
C GLY A 90 -19.45 2.05 13.12
N ALA A 91 -19.23 0.77 12.84
CA ALA A 91 -18.31 -0.08 13.59
C ALA A 91 -16.83 0.30 13.38
N TYR A 92 -16.51 0.89 12.23
CA TYR A 92 -15.15 1.30 11.87
C TYR A 92 -14.96 2.82 11.98
N PHE A 93 -15.94 3.55 12.52
CA PHE A 93 -15.81 4.97 12.79
C PHE A 93 -14.89 5.20 13.98
N THR A 94 -13.84 5.99 13.76
CA THR A 94 -12.97 6.49 14.82
C THR A 94 -12.87 8.01 14.72
N SER A 95 -13.04 8.70 15.86
CA SER A 95 -12.82 10.14 15.96
C SER A 95 -11.39 10.48 16.38
N THR A 96 -10.69 9.51 16.98
CA THR A 96 -9.35 9.64 17.54
C THR A 96 -8.59 8.35 17.28
N GLY A 97 -7.41 8.45 16.68
CA GLY A 97 -6.44 7.38 16.53
C GLY A 97 -5.20 7.61 17.42
N THR A 98 -4.18 6.77 17.24
CA THR A 98 -2.93 6.86 18.03
C THR A 98 -2.10 8.10 17.69
N HIS A 99 -2.08 8.52 16.41
CA HIS A 99 -1.23 9.60 15.92
C HIS A 99 -1.99 10.88 15.56
N THR A 100 -3.28 10.78 15.23
CA THR A 100 -4.11 11.92 14.84
C THR A 100 -5.56 11.77 15.30
N SER A 101 -6.36 12.82 15.12
CA SER A 101 -7.79 12.84 15.42
C SER A 101 -8.52 13.68 14.39
N LEU A 102 -9.84 13.54 14.30
CA LEU A 102 -10.66 14.43 13.45
C LEU A 102 -10.45 15.91 13.81
N ALA A 103 -10.28 16.24 15.09
CA ALA A 103 -10.00 17.60 15.54
C ALA A 103 -8.61 18.11 15.09
N ALA A 104 -7.59 17.25 15.10
CA ALA A 104 -6.25 17.59 14.63
C ALA A 104 -6.20 17.74 13.10
N LEU A 105 -6.89 16.85 12.38
CA LEU A 105 -7.07 16.95 10.93
C LEU A 105 -7.87 18.20 10.55
N ASN A 106 -8.87 18.60 11.34
CA ASN A 106 -9.64 19.83 11.11
C ASN A 106 -8.78 21.10 11.21
N ALA A 107 -7.75 21.06 12.06
CA ALA A 107 -6.80 22.15 12.22
C ALA A 107 -5.70 22.14 11.15
N SER A 108 -5.67 21.14 10.28
CA SER A 108 -4.68 20.98 9.21
C SER A 108 -5.30 21.34 7.85
N ASP A 109 -4.53 22.00 6.99
CA ASP A 109 -4.96 22.44 5.66
C ASP A 109 -3.78 22.24 4.68
N PRO A 110 -3.94 21.50 3.56
CA PRO A 110 -5.15 20.82 3.11
C PRO A 110 -5.44 19.52 3.87
N ALA A 111 -6.73 19.21 4.02
CA ALA A 111 -7.21 17.88 4.41
C ALA A 111 -7.94 17.25 3.22
N PHE A 112 -7.72 15.95 3.03
CA PHE A 112 -8.30 15.19 1.93
C PHE A 112 -8.90 13.89 2.44
N THR A 113 -9.79 13.32 1.65
CA THR A 113 -10.33 12.00 1.90
C THR A 113 -10.25 11.10 0.67
N PHE A 114 -10.00 9.82 0.93
CA PHE A 114 -9.91 8.76 -0.05
C PHE A 114 -10.79 7.59 0.38
N THR A 115 -11.67 7.11 -0.50
CA THR A 115 -12.49 5.93 -0.22
C THR A 115 -11.69 4.65 -0.40
N LEU A 116 -11.69 3.79 0.62
CA LEU A 116 -11.01 2.49 0.59
C LEU A 116 -11.89 1.41 -0.04
N GLY A 117 -13.20 1.46 0.19
CA GLY A 117 -14.15 0.46 -0.30
C GLY A 117 -15.32 0.30 0.67
N ASN A 118 -16.15 -0.71 0.48
CA ASN A 118 -17.28 -1.02 1.35
C ASN A 118 -17.19 -2.47 1.84
N PRO A 119 -17.14 -2.70 3.16
CA PRO A 119 -17.00 -4.05 3.72
C PRO A 119 -18.25 -4.91 3.50
N THR A 120 -19.38 -4.32 3.09
CA THR A 120 -20.68 -5.01 2.99
C THR A 120 -21.30 -5.03 1.59
N ASN A 121 -20.69 -4.37 0.60
CA ASN A 121 -21.31 -4.12 -0.71
C ASN A 121 -20.55 -4.73 -1.90
N GLY A 122 -19.83 -5.83 -1.67
CA GLY A 122 -19.12 -6.58 -2.73
C GLY A 122 -17.87 -5.89 -3.28
N ASN A 123 -17.45 -4.77 -2.69
CA ASN A 123 -16.23 -4.04 -3.02
C ASN A 123 -15.38 -3.81 -1.76
N PRO A 124 -14.83 -4.88 -1.16
CA PRO A 124 -14.14 -4.80 0.12
C PRO A 124 -12.93 -3.86 0.05
N PRO A 125 -12.66 -3.08 1.12
CA PRO A 125 -11.48 -2.24 1.19
C PRO A 125 -10.21 -3.08 1.21
N GLU A 126 -9.18 -2.66 0.50
CA GLU A 126 -7.91 -3.39 0.45
C GLU A 126 -6.81 -2.62 1.17
N PHE A 127 -6.33 -3.20 2.27
CA PHE A 127 -5.12 -2.75 2.93
C PHE A 127 -4.32 -3.97 3.37
N THR A 128 -3.30 -4.31 2.60
CA THR A 128 -2.64 -5.61 2.70
C THR A 128 -1.12 -5.50 2.81
N LEU A 129 -0.52 -6.48 3.47
CA LEU A 129 0.93 -6.72 3.43
C LEU A 129 1.21 -7.88 2.48
N LEU A 130 2.21 -7.71 1.61
CA LEU A 130 2.75 -8.73 0.73
C LEU A 130 4.16 -9.09 1.18
N GLY A 131 4.43 -10.38 1.39
CA GLY A 131 5.75 -10.84 1.82
C GLY A 131 5.99 -12.31 1.52
N VAL A 132 7.26 -12.70 1.46
CA VAL A 132 7.65 -14.10 1.21
C VAL A 132 7.82 -14.83 2.53
N GLY A 133 7.07 -15.90 2.74
CA GLY A 133 7.15 -16.75 3.92
C GLY A 133 7.93 -18.04 3.67
N ALA A 134 7.65 -19.05 4.49
CA ALA A 134 8.23 -20.38 4.36
C ALA A 134 7.97 -20.99 2.96
N ASN A 135 8.83 -21.93 2.56
CA ASN A 135 8.71 -22.69 1.31
C ASN A 135 8.67 -21.84 0.03
N SER A 136 9.22 -20.62 0.05
CA SER A 136 9.19 -19.70 -1.10
C SER A 136 7.76 -19.40 -1.56
N THR A 137 6.87 -19.16 -0.60
CA THR A 137 5.48 -18.80 -0.85
C THR A 137 5.28 -17.31 -0.61
N LEU A 138 4.68 -16.61 -1.58
CA LEU A 138 4.20 -15.26 -1.42
C LEU A 138 2.89 -15.30 -0.64
N PHE A 139 2.84 -14.54 0.44
CA PHE A 139 1.67 -14.38 1.28
C PHE A 139 1.10 -12.98 1.15
N ARG A 140 -0.23 -12.89 1.27
CA ARG A 140 -0.98 -11.67 1.48
C ARG A 140 -1.55 -11.68 2.89
N HIS A 141 -1.52 -10.55 3.57
CA HIS A 141 -2.11 -10.39 4.89
C HIS A 141 -3.02 -9.17 4.90
N ASP A 142 -4.31 -9.36 5.11
CA ASP A 142 -5.29 -8.27 5.22
C ASP A 142 -5.22 -7.61 6.61
N LEU A 143 -4.86 -6.33 6.65
CA LEU A 143 -4.75 -5.54 7.88
C LEU A 143 -6.10 -5.07 8.41
N LEU A 144 -7.14 -5.01 7.56
CA LEU A 144 -8.48 -4.58 7.96
C LEU A 144 -9.35 -5.73 8.46
N LEU A 145 -8.85 -6.98 8.35
CA LEU A 145 -9.55 -8.20 8.78
C LEU A 145 -10.98 -8.26 8.23
N THR A 146 -11.17 -7.84 6.98
CA THR A 146 -12.50 -7.67 6.37
C THR A 146 -13.31 -8.96 6.31
N ASN A 147 -12.64 -10.11 6.30
CA ASN A 147 -13.25 -11.44 6.30
C ASN A 147 -13.55 -12.00 7.71
N GLY A 148 -13.31 -11.24 8.78
CA GLY A 148 -13.74 -11.59 10.15
C GLY A 148 -13.08 -12.82 10.80
N ALA A 149 -12.16 -13.48 10.10
CA ALA A 149 -11.33 -14.55 10.64
C ALA A 149 -10.03 -13.99 11.25
N PRO A 150 -9.47 -14.61 12.31
CA PRO A 150 -8.15 -14.24 12.80
C PRO A 150 -7.13 -14.25 11.65
N PRO A 151 -6.13 -13.36 11.66
CA PRO A 151 -5.28 -13.11 10.51
C PRO A 151 -4.44 -14.33 10.14
N ALA A 152 -4.95 -15.15 9.23
CA ALA A 152 -4.16 -16.13 8.53
C ALA A 152 -3.63 -15.44 7.28
N SER A 153 -2.30 -15.24 7.22
CA SER A 153 -1.66 -14.85 5.97
C SER A 153 -2.05 -15.85 4.88
N GLU A 154 -2.64 -15.36 3.81
CA GLU A 154 -3.18 -16.16 2.71
C GLU A 154 -2.08 -16.43 1.68
N PRO A 155 -1.85 -17.69 1.28
CA PRO A 155 -0.90 -17.99 0.21
C PRO A 155 -1.45 -17.50 -1.13
N VAL A 156 -0.66 -16.69 -1.84
CA VAL A 156 -1.02 -16.13 -3.16
C VAL A 156 -0.35 -16.90 -4.29
N SER A 157 0.94 -17.21 -4.11
CA SER A 157 1.73 -17.91 -5.13
C SER A 157 2.87 -18.68 -4.49
N GLU A 158 3.17 -19.86 -5.03
CA GLU A 158 4.38 -20.60 -4.74
C GLU A 158 5.53 -20.18 -5.67
N GLY A 159 6.75 -20.60 -5.34
CA GLY A 159 7.94 -20.37 -6.17
C GLY A 159 8.47 -18.94 -6.13
N VAL A 160 7.99 -18.08 -5.23
CA VAL A 160 8.55 -16.74 -5.01
C VAL A 160 9.64 -16.86 -3.96
N ARG A 161 10.90 -16.89 -4.41
CA ARG A 161 12.05 -17.14 -3.55
C ARG A 161 12.44 -15.93 -2.74
N VAL A 162 12.50 -14.77 -3.39
CA VAL A 162 12.87 -13.50 -2.79
C VAL A 162 11.98 -12.40 -3.34
N LEU A 163 11.57 -11.49 -2.46
CA LEU A 163 10.97 -10.20 -2.79
C LEU A 163 11.85 -9.10 -2.21
N ARG A 164 12.23 -8.12 -3.04
CA ARG A 164 12.99 -6.93 -2.63
C ARG A 164 12.41 -5.67 -3.22
N ALA A 165 12.65 -4.55 -2.56
CA ALA A 165 12.30 -3.23 -3.06
C ALA A 165 13.44 -2.23 -2.90
N VAL A 166 13.49 -1.24 -3.79
CA VAL A 166 14.29 -0.02 -3.66
C VAL A 166 13.42 1.20 -3.94
N TYR A 167 13.67 2.30 -3.24
CA TYR A 167 12.94 3.54 -3.41
C TYR A 167 13.60 4.39 -4.49
N GLY A 168 12.80 4.91 -5.42
CA GLY A 168 13.19 6.01 -6.28
C GLY A 168 12.89 7.31 -5.56
N ILE A 169 13.92 8.12 -5.34
CA ILE A 169 13.83 9.35 -4.54
C ILE A 169 14.03 10.58 -5.42
N ASP A 170 13.27 11.62 -5.11
CA ASP A 170 13.41 12.99 -5.59
C ASP A 170 14.19 13.78 -4.53
N THR A 171 15.34 14.32 -4.93
CA THR A 171 16.25 15.05 -4.03
C THR A 171 16.15 16.56 -4.18
N ASN A 172 15.44 17.04 -5.19
CA ASN A 172 15.36 18.45 -5.56
C ASN A 172 13.92 19.02 -5.53
N ALA A 173 12.91 18.17 -5.26
CA ALA A 173 11.49 18.47 -5.17
C ALA A 173 10.81 18.86 -6.49
N ASP A 174 11.31 18.40 -7.64
CA ASP A 174 10.68 18.60 -8.96
C ASP A 174 9.66 17.50 -9.34
N GLY A 175 9.48 16.48 -8.49
CA GLY A 175 8.61 15.34 -8.72
C GLY A 175 9.19 14.29 -9.65
N ILE A 176 10.48 14.38 -9.98
CA ILE A 176 11.21 13.48 -10.88
C ILE A 176 12.17 12.60 -10.07
N LEU A 177 12.35 11.37 -10.52
CA LEU A 177 13.32 10.45 -9.91
C LEU A 177 14.75 10.94 -10.19
N ASP A 178 15.48 11.27 -9.12
CA ASP A 178 16.89 11.66 -9.17
C ASP A 178 17.82 10.48 -8.86
N ALA A 179 17.46 9.66 -7.87
CA ALA A 179 18.32 8.61 -7.35
C ALA A 179 17.54 7.38 -6.86
N TRP A 180 18.26 6.28 -6.67
CA TRP A 180 17.75 5.06 -6.06
C TRP A 180 18.33 4.88 -4.67
N GLN A 181 17.49 4.40 -3.75
CA GLN A 181 17.79 4.32 -2.34
C GLN A 181 17.33 2.98 -1.75
N SER A 182 18.28 2.22 -1.22
CA SER A 182 18.01 0.97 -0.52
C SER A 182 17.28 1.23 0.81
N PRO A 183 16.22 0.45 1.13
CA PRO A 183 15.57 0.48 2.44
C PRO A 183 16.48 0.03 3.59
N GLY A 184 17.60 -0.64 3.29
CA GLY A 184 18.60 -1.01 4.29
C GLY A 184 19.56 0.12 4.66
N ALA A 185 19.52 1.24 3.95
CA ALA A 185 20.36 2.39 4.27
C ALA A 185 19.82 3.15 5.50
N VAL A 186 20.74 3.77 6.24
CA VAL A 186 20.43 4.52 7.45
C VAL A 186 19.36 5.57 7.16
N GLY A 187 18.22 5.47 7.85
CA GLY A 187 17.14 6.42 7.77
C GLY A 187 16.07 6.13 6.71
N TRP A 188 16.24 5.07 5.91
CA TRP A 188 15.29 4.62 4.90
C TRP A 188 14.63 3.29 5.26
N ASP A 189 14.95 2.74 6.43
CA ASP A 189 14.29 1.57 6.94
C ASP A 189 12.84 1.89 7.35
N GLY A 190 11.98 0.86 7.31
CA GLY A 190 10.55 1.03 7.58
C GLY A 190 10.25 1.58 8.98
N ALA A 191 11.07 1.28 10.00
CA ALA A 191 10.84 1.80 11.35
C ALA A 191 11.14 3.31 11.41
N THR A 192 12.19 3.77 10.72
CA THR A 192 12.47 5.20 10.59
C THR A 192 11.41 5.91 9.75
N LEU A 193 10.99 5.33 8.62
CA LEU A 193 10.00 5.94 7.74
C LEU A 193 8.59 6.01 8.36
N MET A 194 8.24 5.12 9.29
CA MET A 194 6.91 5.04 9.90
C MET A 194 6.85 5.62 11.33
N ASN A 195 7.85 6.40 11.75
CA ASN A 195 7.89 6.93 13.12
C ASN A 195 7.11 8.24 13.35
N GLY A 196 6.49 8.81 12.30
CA GLY A 196 5.68 10.03 12.38
C GLY A 196 6.47 11.31 12.67
N SER A 197 7.81 11.28 12.59
CA SER A 197 8.63 12.48 12.73
C SER A 197 8.56 13.36 11.49
N ALA A 198 8.83 14.67 11.63
CA ALA A 198 8.92 15.59 10.49
C ALA A 198 9.93 15.11 9.41
N LEU A 199 11.03 14.47 9.83
CA LEU A 199 12.01 13.90 8.92
C LEU A 199 11.48 12.65 8.18
N SER A 200 10.68 11.83 8.86
CA SER A 200 9.99 10.69 8.23
C SER A 200 9.02 11.18 7.16
N ASN A 201 8.20 12.19 7.48
CA ASN A 201 7.26 12.79 6.52
C ASN A 201 8.00 13.40 5.31
N GLN A 202 9.10 14.11 5.55
CA GLN A 202 9.94 14.63 4.48
C GLN A 202 10.47 13.51 3.57
N ARG A 203 11.04 12.45 4.14
CA ARG A 203 11.58 11.32 3.37
C ARG A 203 10.50 10.56 2.61
N LEU A 204 9.35 10.33 3.22
CA LEU A 204 8.22 9.70 2.55
C LEU A 204 7.72 10.55 1.37
N GLY A 205 7.72 11.89 1.51
CA GLY A 205 7.42 12.83 0.43
C GLY A 205 8.42 12.78 -0.73
N GLN A 206 9.69 12.43 -0.45
CA GLN A 206 10.73 12.26 -1.48
C GLN A 206 10.58 10.97 -2.29
N ILE A 207 9.80 9.98 -1.85
CA ILE A 207 9.65 8.71 -2.57
C ILE A 207 8.67 8.90 -3.74
N VAL A 208 9.20 8.90 -4.96
CA VAL A 208 8.46 9.10 -6.21
C VAL A 208 8.33 7.82 -7.05
N ALA A 209 9.03 6.75 -6.68
CA ALA A 209 8.86 5.44 -7.28
C ALA A 209 9.26 4.32 -6.32
N VAL A 210 8.78 3.11 -6.59
CA VAL A 210 9.28 1.88 -5.97
C VAL A 210 9.62 0.91 -7.07
N ARG A 211 10.84 0.37 -7.07
CA ARG A 211 11.21 -0.74 -7.95
C ARG A 211 11.21 -2.03 -7.15
N VAL A 212 10.41 -2.99 -7.59
CA VAL A 212 10.23 -4.28 -6.95
C VAL A 212 10.95 -5.34 -7.76
N GLY A 213 11.77 -6.14 -7.08
CA GLY A 213 12.51 -7.25 -7.64
C GLY A 213 12.01 -8.57 -7.05
N LEU A 214 11.74 -9.54 -7.91
CA LEU A 214 11.30 -10.88 -7.57
C LEU A 214 12.26 -11.90 -8.16
N VAL A 215 12.63 -12.89 -7.36
CA VAL A 215 13.25 -14.12 -7.85
C VAL A 215 12.20 -15.22 -7.82
N LEU A 216 11.80 -15.68 -9.00
CA LEU A 216 10.87 -16.78 -9.19
C LEU A 216 11.61 -18.08 -9.48
N ARG A 217 11.03 -19.19 -9.06
CA ARG A 217 11.57 -20.54 -9.25
C ARG A 217 10.54 -21.44 -9.93
N SER A 218 10.99 -22.27 -10.88
CA SER A 218 10.15 -23.29 -11.50
C SER A 218 9.76 -24.39 -10.52
N ALA A 219 8.58 -24.98 -10.69
CA ALA A 219 8.20 -26.17 -9.93
C ALA A 219 9.00 -27.42 -10.36
N LEU A 220 9.40 -27.48 -11.64
CA LEU A 220 10.12 -28.63 -12.20
C LEU A 220 11.60 -28.59 -11.84
N ILE A 221 12.11 -29.77 -11.46
CA ILE A 221 13.53 -30.04 -11.29
C ILE A 221 14.05 -30.58 -12.62
N GLU A 222 15.07 -29.92 -13.15
CA GLU A 222 15.74 -30.29 -14.40
C GLU A 222 16.99 -31.11 -14.13
N LYS A 223 17.46 -31.81 -15.16
CA LYS A 223 18.77 -32.44 -15.12
C LYS A 223 19.85 -31.35 -15.16
N GLU A 224 20.91 -31.56 -14.39
CA GLU A 224 22.13 -30.76 -14.45
C GLU A 224 22.64 -30.61 -15.89
N VAL A 225 23.21 -29.44 -16.20
CA VAL A 225 23.72 -29.11 -17.54
C VAL A 225 24.92 -30.00 -17.90
N GLN A 226 25.73 -30.32 -16.89
CA GLN A 226 26.85 -31.25 -16.90
C GLN A 226 26.90 -31.95 -15.53
N PRO A 227 27.54 -33.12 -15.39
CA PRO A 227 27.66 -33.77 -14.08
C PRO A 227 28.22 -32.82 -13.01
N GLY A 228 27.44 -32.55 -11.95
CA GLY A 228 27.77 -31.65 -10.86
C GLY A 228 27.55 -30.16 -11.14
N VAL A 229 26.95 -29.79 -12.28
CA VAL A 229 26.70 -28.39 -12.69
C VAL A 229 25.19 -28.12 -12.75
N PRO A 230 24.63 -27.47 -11.72
CA PRO A 230 23.21 -27.13 -11.68
C PRO A 230 22.78 -26.20 -12.81
N VAL A 231 21.47 -26.18 -13.12
CA VAL A 231 20.91 -25.32 -14.18
C VAL A 231 20.88 -23.84 -13.81
N ALA A 232 20.87 -23.52 -12.52
CA ALA A 232 20.91 -22.16 -12.00
C ALA A 232 22.32 -21.80 -11.46
N PRO A 233 22.76 -20.54 -11.63
CA PRO A 233 24.00 -20.05 -11.02
C PRO A 233 23.91 -20.07 -9.49
N ALA A 234 25.06 -19.90 -8.83
CA ALA A 234 25.12 -19.81 -7.37
C ALA A 234 24.46 -18.54 -6.83
N ASN A 235 24.52 -17.45 -7.59
CA ASN A 235 24.00 -16.15 -7.21
C ASN A 235 23.19 -15.55 -8.36
N LEU A 236 22.15 -14.81 -8.00
CA LEU A 236 21.46 -13.89 -8.88
C LEU A 236 21.62 -12.47 -8.35
N THR A 237 21.64 -11.51 -9.26
CA THR A 237 21.68 -10.09 -8.91
C THR A 237 20.34 -9.45 -9.24
N LEU A 238 19.71 -8.84 -8.24
CA LEU A 238 18.61 -7.90 -8.41
C LEU A 238 19.15 -6.48 -8.54
N PHE A 239 18.50 -5.69 -9.38
CA PHE A 239 18.76 -4.29 -9.64
C PHE A 239 20.18 -4.03 -10.16
N GLY A 240 20.71 -4.96 -10.97
CA GLY A 240 22.11 -4.94 -11.43
C GLY A 240 22.51 -3.72 -12.27
N ASP A 241 21.54 -2.97 -12.78
CA ASP A 241 21.72 -1.70 -13.48
C ASP A 241 21.87 -0.49 -12.55
N LEU A 242 21.55 -0.63 -11.26
CA LEU A 242 21.64 0.44 -10.28
C LEU A 242 23.06 0.55 -9.68
N PRO A 243 23.41 1.68 -9.03
CA PRO A 243 24.65 1.77 -8.26
C PRO A 243 24.78 0.64 -7.23
N ALA A 244 26.01 0.19 -6.96
CA ALA A 244 26.29 -1.00 -6.15
C ALA A 244 25.60 -1.03 -4.77
N ALA A 245 25.39 0.13 -4.14
CA ALA A 245 24.69 0.25 -2.87
C ALA A 245 23.20 -0.16 -2.91
N ASN A 246 22.61 -0.21 -4.10
CA ASN A 246 21.22 -0.59 -4.34
C ASN A 246 21.07 -1.98 -4.97
N GLN A 247 22.18 -2.62 -5.36
CA GLN A 247 22.15 -3.98 -5.92
C GLN A 247 21.98 -5.00 -4.80
N ILE A 248 21.24 -6.07 -5.07
CA ILE A 248 21.02 -7.13 -4.09
C ILE A 248 21.46 -8.47 -4.68
N THR A 249 22.39 -9.13 -3.99
CA THR A 249 22.80 -10.50 -4.33
C THR A 249 21.89 -11.50 -3.62
N VAL A 250 21.32 -12.42 -4.38
CA VAL A 250 20.50 -13.53 -3.90
C VAL A 250 21.31 -14.81 -4.00
N ASP A 251 21.67 -15.38 -2.85
CA ASP A 251 22.38 -16.66 -2.75
C ASP A 251 21.43 -17.84 -2.94
N LEU A 252 21.64 -18.60 -4.01
CA LEU A 252 20.88 -19.81 -4.34
C LEU A 252 21.50 -21.09 -3.77
N ASN A 253 22.58 -21.00 -3.00
CA ASN A 253 23.12 -22.13 -2.22
C ASN A 253 22.51 -22.21 -0.81
N ALA A 254 21.68 -21.24 -0.44
CA ALA A 254 20.99 -21.22 0.83
C ALA A 254 20.14 -22.49 1.05
N ALA A 255 20.04 -22.92 2.30
CA ALA A 255 19.27 -24.11 2.67
C ALA A 255 17.81 -24.02 2.17
N GLY A 256 17.30 -25.12 1.60
CA GLY A 256 15.96 -25.18 1.01
C GLY A 256 15.87 -24.72 -0.44
N GLU A 257 16.98 -24.30 -1.05
CA GLU A 257 17.06 -23.99 -2.47
C GLU A 257 17.52 -25.20 -3.30
N ASN A 258 16.98 -25.33 -4.51
CA ASN A 258 17.41 -26.34 -5.46
C ASN A 258 17.82 -25.68 -6.78
N ARG A 259 19.14 -25.60 -7.00
CA ARG A 259 19.72 -25.01 -8.22
C ARG A 259 19.52 -25.85 -9.47
N ASN A 260 18.90 -27.02 -9.37
CA ASN A 260 18.40 -27.80 -10.51
C ASN A 260 17.00 -27.35 -10.96
N GLN A 261 16.38 -26.40 -10.27
CA GLN A 261 15.20 -25.68 -10.76
C GLN A 261 15.66 -24.41 -11.47
N ARG A 262 14.91 -23.94 -12.48
CA ARG A 262 15.21 -22.67 -13.13
C ARG A 262 14.73 -21.52 -12.27
N HIS A 263 15.57 -20.50 -12.17
CA HIS A 263 15.22 -19.24 -11.54
C HIS A 263 15.10 -18.14 -12.58
N ARG A 264 14.16 -17.22 -12.36
CA ARG A 264 13.97 -16.03 -13.18
C ARG A 264 13.91 -14.81 -12.29
N VAL A 265 14.70 -13.81 -12.65
CA VAL A 265 14.60 -12.47 -12.09
C VAL A 265 13.53 -11.69 -12.85
N ILE A 266 12.63 -11.04 -12.12
CA ILE A 266 11.66 -10.08 -12.65
C ILE A 266 11.79 -8.81 -11.84
N GLU A 267 11.88 -7.69 -12.55
CA GLU A 267 11.95 -6.36 -11.92
C GLU A 267 10.95 -5.45 -12.60
N LEU A 268 10.22 -4.68 -11.80
CA LEU A 268 9.25 -3.70 -12.27
C LEU A 268 9.37 -2.42 -11.46
N THR A 269 9.18 -1.28 -12.13
CA THR A 269 9.16 0.04 -11.48
C THR A 269 7.74 0.58 -11.47
N VAL A 270 7.25 0.89 -10.28
CA VAL A 270 5.96 1.55 -10.07
C VAL A 270 6.23 3.03 -9.78
N PRO A 271 5.91 3.96 -10.69
CA PRO A 271 5.93 5.38 -10.38
C PRO A 271 4.81 5.69 -9.39
N LEU A 272 5.11 6.46 -8.35
CA LEU A 272 4.16 6.88 -7.34
C LEU A 272 3.81 8.35 -7.56
N ARG A 273 2.53 8.63 -7.79
CA ARG A 273 2.00 9.98 -7.63
C ARG A 273 1.53 10.10 -6.19
N ASN A 274 2.45 10.51 -5.32
CA ASN A 274 2.15 10.62 -3.90
C ASN A 274 1.41 11.94 -3.60
N ILE A 275 0.12 11.99 -3.94
CA ILE A 275 -0.72 13.18 -3.73
C ILE A 275 -1.06 13.35 -2.23
N LEU A 276 -0.92 12.29 -1.43
CA LEU A 276 -1.20 12.30 0.02
C LEU A 276 -0.13 13.05 0.84
N MET A 277 1.06 13.29 0.28
CA MET A 277 2.20 13.87 1.00
C MET A 277 2.82 15.10 0.33
N GLN A 278 2.24 15.57 -0.77
CA GLN A 278 2.63 16.83 -1.39
C GLN A 278 1.96 17.98 -0.63
N SER A 279 2.72 18.60 0.28
CA SER A 279 2.37 19.88 0.92
C SER A 279 2.95 21.05 0.13
#